data_AF-A0A7K4M4I1-F1
#
_entry.id   AF-A0A7K4M4I1-F1
#
_cell.length_a   1.000
_cell.length_b   1.000
_cell.length_c   1.000
_cell.angle_alpha   90.00
_cell.angle_beta   90.00
_cell.angle_gamma   90.00
#
_symmetry.space_group_name_H-M   'P 1'
#
loop_
_entity.id
_entity.type
_entity.pdbx_description
1 polymer ?
#
loop_
_entity_poly.entity_id
_entity_poly.type
_entity_poly.pdbx_seq_one_letter_code
_entity_poly.pdbx_strand_id
1 'polypeptide(L)' 'MRLYSLSVLYKGEPRARLLKAAHDVSSFSFFQRSSVQEFMTFTSQLIVERSGLGSRASVKEQ' A
#
# COMPACT_ATOMS: atom_id res chain seq x y z
N MET A 1 8.25 -17.01 -1.83
CA MET A 1 7.91 -15.59 -2.12
C MET A 1 6.51 -15.33 -1.61
N ARG A 2 6.25 -14.21 -0.94
CA ARG A 2 4.93 -13.84 -0.40
C ARG A 2 4.51 -12.46 -0.91
N LEU A 3 3.23 -12.29 -1.19
CA LEU A 3 2.61 -11.02 -1.58
C LEU A 3 1.69 -10.58 -0.44
N TYR A 4 1.98 -9.44 0.19
CA TYR A 4 1.25 -9.00 1.38
C TYR A 4 0.09 -8.05 1.09
N SER A 5 0.19 -7.25 0.02
CA SER A 5 -0.83 -6.28 -0.38
C SER A 5 -0.81 -6.06 -1.88
N LEU A 6 -2.01 -5.93 -2.45
CA LEU A 6 -2.26 -5.45 -3.80
C LEU A 6 -3.39 -4.42 -3.73
N SER A 7 -3.10 -3.20 -4.17
CA SER A 7 -4.04 -2.07 -4.09
C SER A 7 -4.09 -1.31 -5.40
N VAL A 8 -5.30 -0.82 -5.73
CA VAL A 8 -5.56 0.06 -6.86
C VAL A 8 -5.98 1.41 -6.31
N LEU A 9 -5.23 2.45 -6.66
CA LEU A 9 -5.43 3.80 -6.19
C LEU A 9 -5.63 4.75 -7.38
N TYR A 10 -6.48 5.76 -7.17
CA TYR A 10 -6.60 6.91 -8.04
C TYR A 10 -5.73 8.04 -7.50
N LYS A 11 -4.75 8.49 -8.29
CA LYS A 11 -3.91 9.64 -7.95
C LYS A 11 -4.68 10.93 -8.27
N GLY A 12 -5.21 11.60 -7.25
CA GLY A 12 -5.75 12.95 -7.35
C GLY A 12 -4.77 13.98 -6.78
N GLU A 13 -4.95 15.25 -7.13
CA GLU A 13 -4.33 16.38 -6.41
C GLU A 13 -5.32 16.87 -5.35
N PRO A 14 -4.97 16.93 -4.05
CA PRO A 14 -3.66 16.69 -3.43
C PRO A 14 -3.43 15.28 -2.85
N ARG A 15 -4.39 14.35 -2.95
CA ARG A 15 -4.35 13.05 -2.24
C ARG A 15 -4.64 11.85 -3.14
N ALA A 16 -4.05 10.70 -2.78
CA ALA A 16 -4.36 9.42 -3.41
C ALA A 16 -5.60 8.75 -2.78
N ARG A 17 -6.60 8.43 -3.61
CA ARG A 17 -7.82 7.76 -3.19
C ARG A 17 -7.73 6.26 -3.43
N LEU A 18 -7.89 5.46 -2.38
CA LEU A 18 -7.99 4.01 -2.51
C LEU A 18 -9.30 3.61 -3.19
N LEU A 19 -9.23 2.82 -4.26
CA LEU A 19 -10.41 2.28 -4.95
C LEU A 19 -10.68 0.85 -4.48
N LYS A 20 -9.64 0.01 -4.43
CA LYS A 20 -9.72 -1.37 -3.97
C LYS A 20 -8.40 -1.81 -3.38
N ALA A 21 -8.44 -2.67 -2.37
CA ALA A 21 -7.28 -3.35 -1.82
C ALA A 21 -7.61 -4.81 -1.52
N ALA A 22 -6.59 -5.65 -1.63
CA ALA A 22 -6.56 -7.01 -1.15
C ALA A 22 -5.28 -7.19 -0.34
N HIS A 23 -5.39 -7.86 0.81
CA HIS A 23 -4.29 -8.03 1.76
C HIS A 23 -4.19 -9.51 2.16
N ASP A 24 -2.97 -10.02 2.23
CA ASP A 24 -2.65 -11.30 2.84
C ASP A 24 -1.71 -11.07 4.04
N VAL A 25 -2.33 -10.98 5.22
CA VAL A 25 -1.62 -10.81 6.50
C VAL A 25 -1.59 -12.10 7.33
N SER A 26 -1.89 -13.25 6.70
CA SER A 26 -1.98 -14.54 7.39
C SER A 26 -0.67 -14.94 8.07
N SER A 27 0.47 -14.52 7.50
CA SER A 27 1.81 -14.78 8.03
C SER A 27 2.19 -13.98 9.28
N PHE A 28 1.42 -12.96 9.64
CA PHE A 28 1.68 -12.14 10.83
C PHE A 28 0.88 -12.67 12.04
N SER A 29 1.44 -12.43 13.24
CA SER A 29 0.77 -12.73 14.51
C SER A 29 -0.61 -12.09 14.56
N PHE A 30 -1.60 -12.82 15.07
CA PHE A 30 -3.01 -12.41 15.08
C PHE A 30 -3.22 -10.97 15.58
N PHE A 31 -2.56 -10.60 16.69
CA PHE A 31 -2.66 -9.28 17.31
C PHE A 31 -2.03 -8.13 16.49
N GLN A 32 -1.19 -8.44 15.50
CA GLN A 32 -0.51 -7.43 14.67
C GLN A 32 -1.20 -7.22 13.31
N ARG A 33 -2.10 -8.12 12.91
CA ARG A 33 -2.69 -8.12 11.56
C ARG A 33 -3.39 -6.82 11.19
N SER A 34 -4.15 -6.23 12.12
CA SER A 34 -4.86 -4.96 11.88
C SER A 34 -3.86 -3.83 11.61
N SER A 35 -2.88 -3.65 12.50
CA SER A 35 -1.87 -2.59 12.37
C SER A 35 -1.03 -2.75 11.09
N VAL A 36 -0.69 -3.99 10.72
CA VAL A 36 0.07 -4.28 9.50
C VAL A 36 -0.77 -3.97 8.24
N GLN A 37 -2.06 -4.28 8.25
CA GLN A 37 -2.97 -3.96 7.14
C GLN A 37 -3.14 -2.43 6.97
N GLU A 38 -3.29 -1.70 8.07
CA GLU A 38 -3.35 -0.23 8.06
C GLU A 38 -2.04 0.37 7.55
N PHE A 39 -0.90 -0.13 8.03
CA PHE A 39 0.42 0.31 7.57
C PHE A 39 0.59 0.11 6.07
N MET A 40 0.25 -1.06 5.53
CA MET A 40 0.34 -1.32 4.08
C MET A 40 -0.55 -0.38 3.26
N THR A 41 -1.73 -0.04 3.78
CA THR A 41 -2.65 0.89 3.10
C THR A 41 -2.09 2.31 3.10
N PHE A 42 -1.57 2.77 4.24
CA PHE A 42 -0.91 4.06 4.36
C PHE A 42 0.31 4.18 3.44
N THR A 43 1.21 3.20 3.46
CA THR A 43 2.41 3.20 2.61
C THR A 43 2.05 3.20 1.13
N SER A 44 1.01 2.45 0.73
CA SER A 44 0.52 2.47 -0.67
C SER A 44 0.06 3.86 -1.10
N GLN A 45 -0.68 4.57 -0.24
CA GLN A 45 -1.11 5.95 -0.52
C GLN A 45 0.08 6.90 -0.61
N LEU A 46 1.01 6.83 0.35
CA LEU A 46 2.19 7.69 0.39
C LEU A 46 3.05 7.53 -0.87
N ILE A 47 3.29 6.29 -1.32
CA ILE A 47 4.05 6.02 -2.55
C ILE A 47 3.34 6.65 -3.76
N VAL A 48 2.02 6.47 -3.89
CA VAL A 48 1.26 7.05 -5.01
C VAL A 48 1.27 8.58 -4.97
N GLU A 49 1.21 9.20 -3.79
CA GLU A 49 1.28 10.66 -3.64
C GLU A 49 2.62 11.22 -4.09
N ARG A 50 3.73 10.53 -3.78
CA ARG A 50 5.10 10.98 -4.11
C ARG A 50 5.59 10.54 -5.49
N SER A 51 4.92 9.61 -6.16
CA SER A 51 5.31 9.13 -7.49
C SER A 51 4.78 10.02 -8.62
N GLY A 52 5.56 10.25 -9.67
CA GLY A 52 5.11 10.99 -10.86
C GLY A 52 4.08 10.21 -11.68
N LEU A 53 3.21 10.91 -12.41
CA LEU A 53 2.31 10.28 -13.39
C LEU A 53 3.12 9.59 -14.50
N GLY A 54 2.67 8.41 -14.93
CA GLY A 54 3.34 7.64 -15.99
C GLY A 54 4.70 7.01 -15.60
N SER A 55 5.09 7.10 -14.33
CA SER A 55 6.35 6.54 -13.82
C SER A 55 6.17 5.16 -13.17
N ARG A 56 7.23 4.35 -13.19
CA ARG A 56 7.31 3.09 -12.44
C ARG A 56 8.45 3.19 -11.43
N ALA A 57 8.20 2.81 -10.19
CA ALA A 57 9.18 2.84 -9.12
C ALA A 57 9.10 1.57 -8.28
N SER A 58 10.22 1.18 -7.67
CA SER A 58 10.30 0.13 -6.65
C SER A 58 10.92 0.74 -5.40
N VAL A 59 10.19 0.70 -4.29
CA VAL A 59 10.62 1.29 -3.01
C VAL A 59 10.99 0.16 -2.06
N LYS A 60 12.19 0.23 -1.47
CA LYS A 60 12.67 -0.70 -0.46
C LYS A 60 12.61 -0.01 0.90
N GLU A 61 11.90 -0.60 1.85
CA GLU A 61 11.87 -0.16 3.25
C GLU A 61 13.27 -0.32 3.88
N GLN A 62 13.65 0.57 4.80
CA GLN A 62 14.97 0.61 5.43
C GLN A 62 15.08 -0.30 6.65
#